data_AF-A0A2P6MQ34-F1
#
_entry.id   AF-A0A2P6MQ34-F1
#
_cell.length_a   1.000
_cell.length_b   1.000
_cell.length_c   1.000
_cell.angle_alpha   90.00
_cell.angle_beta   90.00
_cell.angle_gamma   90.00
#
_symmetry.space_group_name_H-M   'P 1'
#
loop_
_entity.id
_entity.type
_entity.pdbx_description
1 polymer ?
#
loop_
_entity_poly.entity_id
_entity_poly.type
_entity_poly.pdbx_seq_one_letter_code
_entity_poly.pdbx_strand_id
1 'polypeptide(L)'
;MSNWNTFNFSSIDAVFSSVASRGHQSIIRVYVDYPDENSDTIQKILPAFLISGTTVIDNNDGTGVHPDYDNANLIKALQQLIAALGAKYDGDNRIAVWQTGLLGHWGEWHNYPTTDFASTGNQKLILDAFTTAFQKTKLQVRYPNKIGGYVPSQLNMGYYDDSFMEDTYGPNDYDFSNQLSSVNGQDIWKTQMMGGELYPPYQKCAFGSSACSGALDWYQCANLTKPAWMWNNYAFSGSYTATQKTNALVAASLMGYQLHVSSLKVSQTCNGNQCNVVATVSIVNKGNTPFYYPISVQLSIRGVTTTQSLDTTPGSSNTYDLSISGVPSVAGQTVFISLTSPFVLTQSPVKFATSEAQSNGALSVLMASTATTQSTFTTSTFTQTPGSTSGPTTSILGAVNGTTVTGPLSGTSGSAMVAVSLALIALLLMV
;
A
#
# COMPACT_ATOMS: atom_id res chain seq x y z
N MET A 1 -25.46 -6.26 2.49
CA MET A 1 -26.52 -5.56 3.25
C MET A 1 -27.85 -6.19 2.86
N SER A 2 -28.72 -6.54 3.81
CA SER A 2 -30.01 -7.22 3.51
C SER A 2 -31.25 -6.35 3.75
N ASN A 3 -31.11 -5.28 4.54
CA ASN A 3 -32.11 -4.26 4.80
C ASN A 3 -31.39 -2.98 5.29
N TRP A 4 -32.12 -1.88 5.46
CA TRP A 4 -31.62 -0.67 6.14
C TRP A 4 -30.93 -1.00 7.46
N ASN A 5 -29.71 -0.49 7.66
CA ASN A 5 -28.87 -0.76 8.84
C ASN A 5 -28.60 -2.24 9.16
N THR A 6 -28.81 -3.18 8.23
CA THR A 6 -28.55 -4.62 8.45
C THR A 6 -27.40 -5.10 7.59
N PHE A 7 -26.28 -5.40 8.24
CA PHE A 7 -25.03 -5.76 7.60
C PHE A 7 -24.56 -7.15 8.01
N ASN A 8 -24.06 -7.91 7.03
CA ASN A 8 -23.30 -9.12 7.27
C ASN A 8 -21.91 -8.92 6.63
N PHE A 9 -20.88 -8.92 7.47
CA PHE A 9 -19.50 -8.72 7.04
C PHE A 9 -18.67 -10.03 7.08
N SER A 10 -19.30 -11.20 7.22
CA SER A 10 -18.60 -12.48 7.33
C SER A 10 -17.64 -12.75 6.18
N SER A 11 -18.00 -12.34 4.96
CA SER A 11 -17.12 -12.51 3.78
C SER A 11 -15.88 -11.62 3.85
N ILE A 12 -16.02 -10.38 4.36
CA ILE A 12 -14.88 -9.48 4.57
C ILE A 12 -13.98 -10.03 5.70
N ASP A 13 -14.59 -10.48 6.79
CA ASP A 13 -13.86 -11.09 7.92
C ASP A 13 -13.05 -12.31 7.49
N ALA A 14 -13.62 -13.17 6.64
CA ALA A 14 -12.95 -14.34 6.10
C ALA A 14 -11.73 -13.97 5.25
N VAL A 15 -11.86 -12.94 4.39
CA VAL A 15 -10.75 -12.44 3.56
C VAL A 15 -9.64 -11.88 4.43
N PHE A 16 -9.95 -11.00 5.39
CA PHE A 16 -8.95 -10.43 6.30
C PHE A 16 -8.24 -11.50 7.12
N SER A 17 -8.97 -12.51 7.61
CA SER A 17 -8.38 -13.62 8.36
C SER A 17 -7.47 -14.49 7.50
N SER A 18 -7.86 -14.74 6.25
CA SER A 18 -7.06 -15.49 5.26
C SER A 18 -5.79 -14.72 4.90
N VAL A 19 -5.87 -13.42 4.64
CA VAL A 19 -4.71 -12.58 4.30
C VAL A 19 -3.76 -12.47 5.51
N ALA A 20 -4.31 -12.23 6.70
CA ALA A 20 -3.52 -12.14 7.92
C ALA A 20 -2.84 -13.46 8.30
N SER A 21 -3.45 -14.63 8.07
CA SER A 21 -2.82 -15.92 8.38
C SER A 21 -1.55 -16.18 7.56
N ARG A 22 -1.39 -15.52 6.42
CA ARG A 22 -0.17 -15.51 5.60
C ARG A 22 0.81 -14.39 5.97
N GLY A 23 0.51 -13.60 6.99
CA GLY A 23 1.35 -12.50 7.43
C GLY A 23 1.26 -11.25 6.55
N HIS A 24 0.14 -11.03 5.87
CA HIS A 24 -0.05 -9.85 5.02
C HIS A 24 -1.22 -9.00 5.51
N GLN A 25 -1.21 -7.72 5.15
CA GLN A 25 -2.35 -6.82 5.33
C GLN A 25 -3.11 -6.67 4.01
N SER A 26 -4.40 -6.35 4.10
CA SER A 26 -5.28 -6.10 2.97
C SER A 26 -5.32 -4.62 2.61
N ILE A 27 -5.42 -4.36 1.31
CA ILE A 27 -5.99 -3.11 0.79
C ILE A 27 -7.34 -3.49 0.20
N ILE A 28 -8.38 -2.77 0.63
CA ILE A 28 -9.76 -3.13 0.33
C ILE A 28 -10.48 -1.99 -0.35
N ARG A 29 -11.28 -2.34 -1.36
CA ARG A 29 -12.27 -1.48 -2.00
C ARG A 29 -13.59 -2.23 -2.01
N VAL A 30 -14.66 -1.53 -1.63
CA VAL A 30 -16.02 -2.04 -1.80
C VAL A 30 -16.64 -1.27 -2.95
N TYR A 31 -17.25 -1.97 -3.89
CA TYR A 31 -17.94 -1.38 -5.03
C TYR A 31 -19.42 -1.81 -5.00
N VAL A 32 -20.26 -1.02 -5.67
CA VAL A 32 -21.68 -1.32 -5.89
C VAL A 32 -22.03 -1.38 -7.38
N ASP A 33 -20.99 -1.33 -8.20
CA ASP A 33 -21.03 -1.23 -9.65
C ASP A 33 -19.79 -1.94 -10.20
N TYR A 34 -20.01 -2.82 -11.15
CA TYR A 34 -18.99 -3.52 -11.90
C TYR A 34 -19.43 -3.50 -13.36
N PRO A 35 -18.83 -2.67 -14.22
CA PRO A 35 -19.22 -2.61 -15.62
C PRO A 35 -18.85 -3.94 -16.28
N ASP A 36 -19.87 -4.68 -16.67
CA ASP A 36 -19.79 -5.76 -17.63
C ASP A 36 -20.91 -5.59 -18.66
N GLU A 37 -20.84 -6.34 -19.75
CA GLU A 37 -21.85 -6.27 -20.82
C GLU A 37 -23.25 -6.73 -20.35
N ASN A 38 -23.41 -7.20 -19.10
CA ASN A 38 -24.65 -7.78 -18.59
C ASN A 38 -25.29 -6.92 -17.49
N SER A 39 -26.36 -6.18 -17.84
CA SER A 39 -27.15 -5.36 -16.90
C SER A 39 -27.65 -6.05 -15.60
N ASP A 40 -27.61 -7.38 -15.54
CA ASP A 40 -27.86 -8.16 -14.34
C ASP A 40 -26.87 -7.88 -13.19
N THR A 41 -25.69 -7.34 -13.46
CA THR A 41 -24.67 -7.12 -12.43
C THR A 41 -25.13 -6.16 -11.35
N ILE A 42 -25.82 -5.07 -11.69
CA ILE A 42 -26.39 -4.19 -10.67
C ILE A 42 -27.48 -4.88 -9.87
N GLN A 43 -28.34 -5.68 -10.52
CA GLN A 43 -29.39 -6.41 -9.80
C GLN A 43 -28.80 -7.48 -8.87
N LYS A 44 -27.61 -7.99 -9.18
CA LYS A 44 -26.85 -8.94 -8.35
C LYS A 44 -26.05 -8.25 -7.24
N ILE A 45 -25.58 -7.03 -7.45
CA ILE A 45 -24.71 -6.30 -6.52
C ILE A 45 -25.52 -5.44 -5.55
N LEU A 46 -26.53 -4.69 -6.02
CA LEU A 46 -27.36 -3.87 -5.15
C LEU A 46 -28.33 -4.73 -4.34
N PRO A 47 -28.46 -4.48 -3.02
CA PRO A 47 -29.49 -5.11 -2.22
C PRO A 47 -30.90 -4.86 -2.77
N ALA A 48 -31.75 -5.90 -2.77
CA ALA A 48 -33.10 -5.86 -3.34
C ALA A 48 -33.98 -4.70 -2.82
N PHE A 49 -33.82 -4.31 -1.54
CA PHE A 49 -34.59 -3.20 -0.97
C PHE A 49 -34.20 -1.83 -1.55
N LEU A 50 -33.03 -1.69 -2.18
CA LEU A 50 -32.60 -0.49 -2.89
C LEU A 50 -33.01 -0.50 -4.36
N ILE A 51 -33.05 -1.68 -5.01
CA ILE A 51 -33.38 -1.80 -6.44
C ILE A 51 -34.71 -1.11 -6.78
N SER A 52 -35.75 -1.29 -5.96
CA SER A 52 -37.07 -0.69 -6.21
C SER A 52 -37.11 0.85 -6.11
N GLY A 53 -36.11 1.46 -5.47
CA GLY A 53 -36.06 2.90 -5.20
C GLY A 53 -34.88 3.61 -5.84
N THR A 54 -34.01 2.89 -6.56
CA THR A 54 -32.82 3.41 -7.22
C THR A 54 -32.95 3.21 -8.73
N THR A 55 -32.93 4.31 -9.48
CA THR A 55 -32.89 4.26 -10.94
C THR A 55 -31.56 3.63 -11.37
N VAL A 56 -31.63 2.72 -12.34
CA VAL A 56 -30.45 2.19 -13.03
C VAL A 56 -30.34 2.92 -14.36
N ILE A 57 -29.15 3.46 -14.64
CA ILE A 57 -28.84 4.25 -15.82
C ILE A 57 -28.01 3.40 -16.77
N ASP A 58 -28.43 3.33 -18.02
CA ASP A 58 -27.67 2.71 -19.11
C ASP A 58 -26.63 3.70 -19.62
N ASN A 59 -25.38 3.26 -19.73
CA ASN A 59 -24.30 4.09 -20.26
C ASN A 59 -24.51 4.47 -21.73
N ASN A 60 -25.38 3.77 -22.46
CA ASN A 60 -25.69 3.96 -23.88
C ASN A 60 -24.47 3.85 -24.82
N ASP A 61 -23.40 3.19 -24.37
CA ASP A 61 -22.14 3.02 -25.10
C ASP A 61 -21.62 1.57 -25.08
N GLY A 62 -22.39 0.64 -24.51
CA GLY A 62 -22.03 -0.78 -24.39
C GLY A 62 -21.15 -1.12 -23.19
N THR A 63 -20.82 -0.17 -22.31
CA THR A 63 -20.03 -0.42 -21.10
C THR A 63 -20.84 -0.86 -19.89
N GLY A 64 -22.16 -1.05 -20.06
CA GLY A 64 -23.05 -1.58 -19.06
C GLY A 64 -23.96 -0.51 -18.46
N VAL A 65 -24.31 -0.71 -17.19
CA VAL A 65 -25.22 0.13 -16.42
C VAL A 65 -24.55 0.58 -15.13
N HIS A 66 -25.00 1.69 -14.54
CA HIS A 66 -24.63 2.11 -13.18
C HIS A 66 -25.88 2.56 -12.40
N PRO A 67 -25.88 2.56 -11.07
CA PRO A 67 -26.97 3.17 -10.33
C PRO A 67 -26.92 4.69 -10.45
N ASP A 68 -28.07 5.33 -10.32
CA ASP A 68 -28.17 6.77 -10.13
C ASP A 68 -27.48 7.15 -8.80
N TYR A 69 -26.26 7.68 -8.92
CA TYR A 69 -25.45 8.11 -7.79
C TYR A 69 -25.97 9.38 -7.13
N ASP A 70 -27.01 10.03 -7.67
CA ASP A 70 -27.73 11.13 -7.02
C ASP A 70 -29.03 10.69 -6.33
N ASN A 71 -29.34 9.39 -6.36
CA ASN A 71 -30.48 8.84 -5.65
C ASN A 71 -30.32 8.93 -4.12
N ALA A 72 -31.26 9.62 -3.45
CA ALA A 72 -31.22 9.86 -2.02
C ALA A 72 -31.24 8.57 -1.16
N ASN A 73 -31.94 7.52 -1.61
CA ASN A 73 -31.96 6.24 -0.89
C ASN A 73 -30.62 5.51 -1.02
N LEU A 74 -30.00 5.54 -2.20
CA LEU A 74 -28.67 4.99 -2.39
C LEU A 74 -27.65 5.70 -1.50
N ILE A 75 -27.56 7.03 -1.57
CA ILE A 75 -26.61 7.81 -0.74
C ILE A 75 -26.79 7.52 0.74
N LYS A 76 -28.04 7.50 1.23
CA LYS A 76 -28.34 7.13 2.62
C LYS A 76 -27.84 5.73 2.97
N ALA A 77 -28.04 4.74 2.09
CA ALA A 77 -27.57 3.38 2.34
C ALA A 77 -26.05 3.27 2.32
N LEU A 78 -25.38 3.98 1.41
CA LEU A 78 -23.91 4.04 1.37
C LEU A 78 -23.35 4.68 2.65
N GLN A 79 -23.92 5.79 3.12
CA GLN A 79 -23.49 6.40 4.39
C GLN A 79 -23.67 5.46 5.59
N GLN A 80 -24.79 4.73 5.65
CA GLN A 80 -25.01 3.72 6.70
C GLN A 80 -24.00 2.57 6.62
N LEU A 81 -23.70 2.10 5.41
CA LEU A 81 -22.70 1.06 5.20
C LEU A 81 -21.32 1.54 5.65
N ILE A 82 -20.90 2.74 5.25
CA ILE A 82 -19.61 3.34 5.62
C ILE A 82 -19.50 3.48 7.15
N ALA A 83 -20.54 3.99 7.81
CA ALA A 83 -20.56 4.11 9.27
C ALA A 83 -20.41 2.74 9.96
N ALA A 84 -21.10 1.71 9.48
CA ALA A 84 -21.00 0.35 10.01
C ALA A 84 -19.62 -0.30 9.75
N LEU A 85 -19.03 -0.03 8.58
CA LEU A 85 -17.67 -0.48 8.24
C LEU A 85 -16.63 0.18 9.14
N GLY A 86 -16.67 1.50 9.31
CA GLY A 86 -15.73 2.20 10.20
C GLY A 86 -15.87 1.78 11.66
N ALA A 87 -17.10 1.63 12.15
CA ALA A 87 -17.35 1.13 13.50
C ALA A 87 -16.76 -0.28 13.75
N LYS A 88 -16.65 -1.11 12.71
CA LYS A 88 -16.10 -2.46 12.82
C LYS A 88 -14.59 -2.54 12.54
N TYR A 89 -14.10 -1.77 11.58
CA TYR A 89 -12.78 -1.99 10.96
C TYR A 89 -11.79 -0.83 11.13
N ASP A 90 -12.19 0.33 11.66
CA ASP A 90 -11.24 1.43 11.89
C ASP A 90 -10.17 1.04 12.92
N GLY A 91 -8.91 1.06 12.49
CA GLY A 91 -7.76 0.62 13.28
C GLY A 91 -7.52 -0.90 13.32
N ASP A 92 -8.24 -1.68 12.50
CA ASP A 92 -7.95 -3.11 12.32
C ASP A 92 -6.59 -3.29 11.64
N ASN A 93 -5.62 -3.88 12.34
CA ASN A 93 -4.25 -4.05 11.83
C ASN A 93 -4.14 -5.08 10.68
N ARG A 94 -5.23 -5.73 10.29
CA ARG A 94 -5.29 -6.54 9.07
C ARG A 94 -5.46 -5.67 7.82
N ILE A 95 -5.74 -4.37 7.98
CA ILE A 95 -6.01 -3.43 6.89
C ILE A 95 -4.87 -2.42 6.80
N ALA A 96 -4.19 -2.38 5.66
CA ALA A 96 -3.18 -1.36 5.38
C ALA A 96 -3.83 -0.07 4.86
N VAL A 97 -4.85 -0.19 4.01
CA VAL A 97 -5.59 0.95 3.43
C VAL A 97 -7.03 0.54 3.13
N TRP A 98 -7.96 1.46 3.36
CA TRP A 98 -9.32 1.38 2.85
C TRP A 98 -9.49 2.34 1.66
N GLN A 99 -9.65 1.79 0.46
CA GLN A 99 -9.98 2.60 -0.71
C GLN A 99 -11.47 2.97 -0.66
N THR A 100 -11.75 4.27 -0.73
CA THR A 100 -13.10 4.83 -0.68
C THR A 100 -13.81 4.54 -1.98
N GLY A 101 -14.29 3.31 -2.17
CA GLY A 101 -15.04 2.91 -3.36
C GLY A 101 -16.48 3.43 -3.35
N LEU A 102 -17.41 2.57 -3.77
CA LEU A 102 -18.87 2.78 -3.80
C LEU A 102 -19.40 3.77 -4.85
N LEU A 103 -18.61 4.73 -5.32
CA LEU A 103 -18.99 5.59 -6.43
C LEU A 103 -18.24 5.19 -7.70
N GLY A 104 -18.98 5.06 -8.78
CA GLY A 104 -18.47 4.79 -10.12
C GLY A 104 -18.14 3.32 -10.38
N HIS A 105 -17.81 3.05 -11.63
CA HIS A 105 -17.36 1.75 -12.11
C HIS A 105 -16.19 1.22 -11.28
N TRP A 106 -16.30 -0.03 -10.81
CA TRP A 106 -15.34 -0.67 -9.90
C TRP A 106 -15.07 0.10 -8.59
N GLY A 107 -15.89 1.12 -8.27
CA GLY A 107 -15.65 2.06 -7.18
C GLY A 107 -14.53 3.07 -7.46
N GLU A 108 -14.23 3.38 -8.72
CA GLU A 108 -13.10 4.23 -9.14
C GLU A 108 -13.45 5.70 -9.38
N TRP A 109 -14.66 6.13 -9.01
CA TRP A 109 -15.07 7.53 -9.11
C TRP A 109 -15.12 8.06 -10.56
N HIS A 110 -15.50 7.19 -11.49
CA HIS A 110 -15.89 7.55 -12.85
C HIS A 110 -16.91 6.54 -13.39
N ASN A 111 -17.65 6.96 -14.43
CA ASN A 111 -18.43 6.08 -15.29
C ASN A 111 -17.89 6.10 -16.74
N TYR A 112 -16.60 6.42 -16.92
CA TYR A 112 -15.96 6.45 -18.23
C TYR A 112 -16.31 5.19 -19.05
N PRO A 113 -16.68 5.33 -20.34
CA PRO A 113 -16.57 6.55 -21.17
C PRO A 113 -17.69 7.58 -21.05
N THR A 114 -18.70 7.34 -20.21
CA THR A 114 -19.75 8.34 -19.96
C THR A 114 -19.30 9.42 -18.99
N THR A 115 -20.06 10.52 -19.00
CA THR A 115 -19.84 11.66 -18.10
C THR A 115 -20.86 11.73 -16.96
N ASP A 116 -21.91 10.90 -17.01
CA ASP A 116 -22.90 10.85 -15.93
C ASP A 116 -22.26 10.25 -14.69
N PHE A 117 -22.33 10.94 -13.56
CA PHE A 117 -21.66 10.54 -12.32
C PHE A 117 -22.27 11.28 -11.13
N ALA A 118 -21.93 10.87 -9.91
CA ALA A 118 -22.37 11.51 -8.68
C ALA A 118 -22.13 13.03 -8.71
N SER A 119 -23.12 13.83 -8.33
CA SER A 119 -22.94 15.26 -8.14
C SER A 119 -21.84 15.57 -7.12
N THR A 120 -21.21 16.74 -7.24
CA THR A 120 -20.19 17.21 -6.27
C THR A 120 -20.71 17.18 -4.82
N GLY A 121 -21.99 17.47 -4.61
CA GLY A 121 -22.62 17.41 -3.29
C GLY A 121 -22.65 15.99 -2.72
N ASN A 122 -23.03 15.00 -3.53
CA ASN A 122 -23.09 13.60 -3.10
C ASN A 122 -21.72 12.95 -2.99
N GLN A 123 -20.76 13.30 -3.86
CA GLN A 123 -19.34 12.98 -3.67
C GLN A 123 -18.87 13.42 -2.27
N LYS A 124 -19.17 14.66 -1.88
CA LYS A 124 -18.81 15.20 -0.57
C LYS A 124 -19.49 14.44 0.58
N LEU A 125 -20.77 14.09 0.47
CA LEU A 125 -21.46 13.30 1.50
C LEU A 125 -20.81 11.93 1.74
N ILE A 126 -20.32 11.28 0.68
CA ILE A 126 -19.63 10.00 0.77
C ILE A 126 -18.21 10.16 1.36
N LEU A 127 -17.45 11.16 0.92
CA LEU A 127 -16.13 11.46 1.49
C LEU A 127 -16.23 11.80 2.98
N ASP A 128 -17.21 12.61 3.38
CA ASP A 128 -17.47 12.98 4.77
C ASP A 128 -17.81 11.76 5.63
N ALA A 129 -18.62 10.84 5.09
CA ALA A 129 -18.92 9.59 5.78
C ALA A 129 -17.65 8.75 6.01
N PHE A 130 -16.78 8.63 5.00
CA PHE A 130 -15.52 7.87 5.13
C PHE A 130 -14.56 8.54 6.11
N THR A 131 -14.28 9.84 5.97
CA THR A 131 -13.37 10.56 6.87
C THR A 131 -13.90 10.64 8.29
N THR A 132 -15.21 10.58 8.51
CA THR A 132 -15.80 10.48 9.85
C THR A 132 -15.66 9.08 10.43
N ALA A 133 -15.94 8.04 9.64
CA ALA A 133 -15.99 6.66 10.11
C ALA A 133 -14.60 6.03 10.31
N PHE A 134 -13.58 6.48 9.58
CA PHE A 134 -12.21 5.97 9.64
C PHE A 134 -11.24 7.05 10.09
N GLN A 135 -10.88 7.05 11.38
CA GLN A 135 -9.94 8.00 11.97
C GLN A 135 -8.52 7.43 12.06
N LYS A 136 -8.38 6.11 12.07
CA LYS A 136 -7.11 5.40 12.29
C LYS A 136 -6.61 4.71 11.02
N THR A 137 -7.48 4.02 10.31
CA THR A 137 -7.15 3.34 9.05
C THR A 137 -6.97 4.36 7.94
N LYS A 138 -5.89 4.24 7.17
CA LYS A 138 -5.64 5.13 6.04
C LYS A 138 -6.66 4.94 4.93
N LEU A 139 -7.06 6.05 4.34
CA LEU A 139 -8.01 6.10 3.24
C LEU A 139 -7.30 6.45 1.93
N GLN A 140 -7.82 5.97 0.80
CA GLN A 140 -7.41 6.46 -0.52
C GLN A 140 -8.60 6.58 -1.48
N VAL A 141 -8.55 7.55 -2.38
CA VAL A 141 -9.53 7.74 -3.47
C VAL A 141 -8.82 7.77 -4.84
N ARG A 142 -9.48 7.32 -5.92
CA ARG A 142 -8.84 7.20 -7.24
C ARG A 142 -8.33 8.54 -7.78
N TYR A 143 -9.20 9.53 -7.85
CA TYR A 143 -8.93 10.77 -8.59
C TYR A 143 -8.71 11.97 -7.67
N PRO A 144 -7.54 12.63 -7.74
CA PRO A 144 -7.24 13.84 -6.98
C PRO A 144 -8.21 15.00 -7.21
N ASN A 145 -8.75 15.13 -8.41
CA ASN A 145 -9.63 16.24 -8.81
C ASN A 145 -11.13 15.92 -8.70
N LYS A 146 -11.51 14.71 -8.28
CA LYS A 146 -12.92 14.31 -8.06
C LYS A 146 -13.21 14.06 -6.58
N ILE A 147 -12.92 15.06 -5.76
CA ILE A 147 -13.07 14.99 -4.31
C ILE A 147 -14.16 15.92 -3.77
N GLY A 148 -15.32 16.01 -4.44
CA GLY A 148 -16.45 16.78 -3.91
C GLY A 148 -16.17 18.27 -3.66
N GLY A 149 -15.24 18.86 -4.43
CA GLY A 149 -14.83 20.27 -4.30
C GLY A 149 -13.84 20.54 -3.15
N TYR A 150 -13.35 19.52 -2.46
CA TYR A 150 -12.29 19.66 -1.47
C TYR A 150 -10.94 20.05 -2.11
N VAL A 151 -10.11 20.70 -1.32
CA VAL A 151 -8.66 20.75 -1.55
C VAL A 151 -8.05 19.52 -0.86
N PRO A 152 -7.05 18.82 -1.45
CA PRO A 152 -6.50 17.58 -0.90
C PRO A 152 -6.14 17.62 0.59
N SER A 153 -5.59 18.72 1.08
CA SER A 153 -5.20 18.91 2.49
C SER A 153 -6.37 18.92 3.49
N GLN A 154 -7.61 19.07 3.01
CA GLN A 154 -8.83 19.03 3.83
C GLN A 154 -9.31 17.60 4.10
N LEU A 155 -8.77 16.60 3.40
CA LEU A 155 -9.14 15.20 3.54
C LEU A 155 -7.97 14.40 4.10
N ASN A 156 -8.24 13.55 5.08
CA ASN A 156 -7.26 12.57 5.57
C ASN A 156 -7.22 11.35 4.65
N MET A 157 -6.94 11.57 3.37
CA MET A 157 -6.95 10.55 2.32
C MET A 157 -5.77 10.74 1.37
N GLY A 158 -5.18 9.63 0.93
CA GLY A 158 -4.26 9.62 -0.20
C GLY A 158 -4.95 9.26 -1.51
N TYR A 159 -4.16 8.93 -2.52
CA TYR A 159 -4.67 8.58 -3.84
C TYR A 159 -4.02 7.32 -4.38
N TYR A 160 -4.63 6.72 -5.39
CA TYR A 160 -4.06 5.56 -6.07
C TYR A 160 -4.09 5.71 -7.59
N ASP A 161 -2.98 5.38 -8.22
CA ASP A 161 -2.85 5.33 -9.67
C ASP A 161 -3.20 3.93 -10.22
N ASP A 162 -4.48 3.66 -10.49
CA ASP A 162 -5.00 2.42 -11.11
C ASP A 162 -4.72 2.31 -12.64
N SER A 163 -3.82 3.13 -13.17
CA SER A 163 -3.28 3.01 -14.54
C SER A 163 -1.76 3.25 -14.55
N PHE A 164 -1.06 2.79 -13.51
CA PHE A 164 0.35 3.11 -13.33
C PHE A 164 1.20 2.62 -14.52
N MET A 165 2.05 3.51 -15.04
CA MET A 165 2.82 3.42 -16.29
C MET A 165 2.05 3.57 -17.61
N GLU A 166 0.73 3.72 -17.59
CA GLU A 166 -0.07 4.05 -18.79
C GLU A 166 -0.45 5.52 -18.77
N ASP A 167 -1.27 5.91 -17.79
CA ASP A 167 -1.83 7.27 -17.66
C ASP A 167 -1.22 8.01 -16.45
N THR A 168 0.02 7.69 -16.09
CA THR A 168 0.64 8.31 -14.91
C THR A 168 1.04 9.76 -15.19
N TYR A 169 1.66 10.03 -16.34
CA TYR A 169 2.11 11.35 -16.76
C TYR A 169 2.07 11.49 -18.28
N GLY A 170 1.87 12.71 -18.76
CA GLY A 170 1.73 12.97 -20.19
C GLY A 170 1.17 14.37 -20.45
N PRO A 171 0.66 14.61 -21.67
CA PRO A 171 0.08 15.89 -22.06
C PRO A 171 -1.39 16.06 -21.66
N ASN A 172 -2.05 15.03 -21.12
CA ASN A 172 -3.49 15.01 -20.94
C ASN A 172 -3.89 15.42 -19.52
N ASP A 173 -5.07 16.01 -19.37
CA ASP A 173 -5.61 16.39 -18.06
C ASP A 173 -5.94 15.18 -17.18
N TYR A 174 -6.29 14.04 -17.78
CA TYR A 174 -6.57 12.80 -17.08
C TYR A 174 -5.33 12.06 -16.58
N ASP A 175 -4.11 12.44 -16.99
CA ASP A 175 -2.90 11.81 -16.47
C ASP A 175 -2.82 12.05 -14.95
N PHE A 176 -2.55 11.01 -14.16
CA PHE A 176 -2.67 11.05 -12.70
C PHE A 176 -1.82 12.16 -12.05
N SER A 177 -0.60 12.38 -12.54
CA SER A 177 0.27 13.48 -12.08
C SER A 177 -0.23 14.87 -12.46
N ASN A 178 -0.91 15.01 -13.60
CA ASN A 178 -1.55 16.26 -14.01
C ASN A 178 -2.78 16.54 -13.15
N GLN A 179 -3.56 15.50 -12.81
CA GLN A 179 -4.66 15.63 -11.86
C GLN A 179 -4.18 16.07 -10.47
N LEU A 180 -3.12 15.45 -9.93
CA LEU A 180 -2.49 15.92 -8.68
C LEU A 180 -2.09 17.39 -8.78
N SER A 181 -1.48 17.78 -9.91
CA SER A 181 -1.03 19.16 -10.11
C SER A 181 -2.18 20.16 -10.19
N SER A 182 -3.30 19.78 -10.81
CA SER A 182 -4.49 20.63 -10.94
C SER A 182 -5.10 21.05 -9.60
N VAL A 183 -4.83 20.27 -8.54
CA VAL A 183 -5.33 20.52 -7.17
C VAL A 183 -4.21 20.87 -6.18
N ASN A 184 -2.99 21.16 -6.67
CA ASN A 184 -1.80 21.38 -5.83
C ASN A 184 -1.51 20.22 -4.85
N GLY A 185 -1.82 18.99 -5.26
CA GLY A 185 -1.73 17.77 -4.45
C GLY A 185 -0.40 17.02 -4.56
N GLN A 186 0.61 17.53 -5.27
CA GLN A 186 1.85 16.79 -5.56
C GLN A 186 2.65 16.42 -4.29
N ASP A 187 2.41 17.11 -3.18
CA ASP A 187 3.09 16.87 -1.89
C ASP A 187 2.26 16.04 -0.90
N ILE A 188 1.06 15.58 -1.28
CA ILE A 188 0.16 14.85 -0.38
C ILE A 188 0.80 13.55 0.14
N TRP A 189 1.68 12.92 -0.65
CA TRP A 189 2.45 11.72 -0.28
C TRP A 189 3.29 11.90 0.99
N LYS A 190 3.61 13.13 1.40
CA LYS A 190 4.33 13.37 2.65
C LYS A 190 3.50 13.02 3.88
N THR A 191 2.18 12.99 3.76
CA THR A 191 1.25 12.81 4.89
C THR A 191 0.21 11.71 4.66
N GLN A 192 -0.10 11.39 3.40
CA GLN A 192 -1.10 10.41 3.02
C GLN A 192 -0.53 9.37 2.07
N MET A 193 -0.97 8.12 2.22
CA MET A 193 -0.42 7.02 1.46
C MET A 193 -0.84 7.10 0.00
N MET A 194 0.13 7.03 -0.92
CA MET A 194 -0.11 6.86 -2.34
C MET A 194 0.06 5.40 -2.75
N GLY A 195 -0.69 4.93 -3.74
CA GLY A 195 -0.60 3.56 -4.25
C GLY A 195 -1.01 3.46 -5.72
N GLY A 196 -1.45 2.28 -6.15
CA GLY A 196 -1.93 2.09 -7.51
C GLY A 196 -1.96 0.63 -7.95
N GLU A 197 -2.27 0.44 -9.22
CA GLU A 197 -2.13 -0.80 -9.96
C GLU A 197 -1.22 -0.58 -11.15
N LEU A 198 -0.20 -1.43 -11.29
CA LEU A 198 0.56 -1.50 -12.53
C LEU A 198 -0.42 -1.89 -13.63
N TYR A 199 -0.57 -1.02 -14.64
CA TYR A 199 -1.60 -1.17 -15.67
C TYR A 199 -1.70 -2.63 -16.15
N PRO A 200 -2.88 -3.28 -16.08
CA PRO A 200 -2.98 -4.72 -16.22
C PRO A 200 -2.31 -5.30 -17.48
N PRO A 201 -2.42 -4.69 -18.68
CA PRO A 201 -1.69 -5.12 -19.87
C PRO A 201 -0.16 -5.12 -19.74
N TYR A 202 0.40 -4.28 -18.87
CA TYR A 202 1.85 -4.15 -18.66
C TYR A 202 2.41 -5.09 -17.59
N GLN A 203 1.59 -5.63 -16.69
CA GLN A 203 2.06 -6.49 -15.59
C GLN A 203 2.94 -7.66 -16.05
N LYS A 204 2.66 -8.22 -17.25
CA LYS A 204 3.44 -9.33 -17.83
C LYS A 204 4.80 -8.94 -18.40
N CYS A 205 4.99 -7.69 -18.84
CA CYS A 205 6.15 -7.25 -19.62
C CYS A 205 6.93 -6.08 -19.02
N ALA A 206 6.40 -5.37 -18.02
CA ALA A 206 7.00 -4.14 -17.47
C ALA A 206 8.44 -4.35 -16.96
N PHE A 207 8.77 -5.57 -16.55
CA PHE A 207 10.10 -5.93 -16.02
C PHE A 207 10.94 -6.76 -17.00
N GLY A 208 10.51 -6.88 -18.26
CA GLY A 208 11.27 -7.54 -19.33
C GLY A 208 12.55 -6.80 -19.71
N SER A 209 13.38 -7.43 -20.53
CA SER A 209 14.56 -6.76 -21.13
C SER A 209 14.17 -5.65 -22.12
N SER A 210 12.98 -5.75 -22.70
CA SER A 210 12.33 -4.70 -23.46
C SER A 210 11.07 -4.27 -22.70
N ALA A 211 10.91 -2.96 -22.49
CA ALA A 211 9.69 -2.40 -21.93
C ALA A 211 8.48 -2.76 -22.80
N CYS A 212 7.28 -2.78 -22.19
CA CYS A 212 6.04 -2.89 -22.95
C CYS A 212 5.95 -1.71 -23.94
N SER A 213 5.47 -1.96 -25.16
CA SER A 213 5.23 -0.88 -26.12
C SER A 213 4.22 0.11 -25.54
N GLY A 214 4.55 1.40 -25.55
CA GLY A 214 3.71 2.47 -25.02
C GLY A 214 3.90 2.77 -23.53
N ALA A 215 4.48 1.84 -22.74
CA ALA A 215 4.62 2.03 -21.31
C ALA A 215 5.58 3.18 -20.96
N LEU A 216 5.16 3.99 -19.99
CA LEU A 216 5.96 5.04 -19.38
C LEU A 216 7.10 4.45 -18.54
N ASP A 217 8.10 5.27 -18.22
CA ASP A 217 9.23 4.84 -17.39
C ASP A 217 8.82 4.66 -15.92
N TRP A 218 9.14 3.49 -15.34
CA TRP A 218 8.81 3.16 -13.95
C TRP A 218 9.39 4.15 -12.95
N TYR A 219 10.67 4.54 -13.12
CA TYR A 219 11.36 5.43 -12.19
C TYR A 219 10.72 6.82 -12.19
N GLN A 220 10.41 7.34 -13.37
CA GLN A 220 9.73 8.61 -13.52
C GLN A 220 8.33 8.56 -12.91
N CYS A 221 7.55 7.51 -13.17
CA CYS A 221 6.24 7.31 -12.57
C CYS A 221 6.33 7.28 -11.04
N ALA A 222 7.21 6.45 -10.48
CA ALA A 222 7.40 6.32 -9.03
C ALA A 222 7.93 7.62 -8.39
N ASN A 223 8.73 8.40 -9.11
CA ASN A 223 9.22 9.68 -8.62
C ASN A 223 8.12 10.75 -8.56
N LEU A 224 7.22 10.77 -9.56
CA LEU A 224 6.12 11.74 -9.65
C LEU A 224 4.99 11.41 -8.67
N THR A 225 4.65 10.13 -8.48
CA THR A 225 3.47 9.73 -7.70
C THR A 225 3.78 9.20 -6.31
N LYS A 226 5.06 8.90 -6.03
CA LYS A 226 5.57 8.43 -4.73
C LYS A 226 4.73 7.28 -4.15
N PRO A 227 4.53 6.17 -4.87
CA PRO A 227 3.71 5.07 -4.38
C PRO A 227 4.42 4.37 -3.21
N ALA A 228 3.64 4.06 -2.17
CA ALA A 228 4.08 3.26 -1.02
C ALA A 228 3.89 1.76 -1.27
N TRP A 229 3.00 1.40 -2.20
CA TRP A 229 2.67 0.06 -2.61
C TRP A 229 2.17 0.08 -4.06
N MET A 230 2.16 -1.08 -4.72
CA MET A 230 1.65 -1.23 -6.09
C MET A 230 1.02 -2.60 -6.25
N TRP A 231 -0.17 -2.66 -6.85
CA TRP A 231 -0.77 -3.93 -7.26
C TRP A 231 -0.07 -4.44 -8.52
N ASN A 232 0.42 -5.68 -8.44
CA ASN A 232 0.88 -6.45 -9.58
C ASN A 232 0.44 -7.91 -9.40
N ASN A 233 -0.68 -8.29 -10.01
CA ASN A 233 -1.21 -9.65 -9.92
C ASN A 233 -0.30 -10.67 -10.63
N TYR A 234 0.27 -10.29 -11.79
CA TYR A 234 1.11 -11.19 -12.58
C TYR A 234 2.37 -11.66 -11.83
N ALA A 235 2.88 -10.89 -10.88
CA ALA A 235 4.00 -11.30 -10.01
C ALA A 235 3.70 -12.56 -9.18
N PHE A 236 2.42 -12.88 -8.95
CA PHE A 236 1.98 -13.99 -8.11
C PHE A 236 1.20 -15.06 -8.86
N SER A 237 0.39 -14.67 -9.85
CA SER A 237 -0.41 -15.61 -10.65
C SER A 237 0.30 -16.04 -11.93
N GLY A 238 1.29 -15.26 -12.39
CA GLY A 238 2.08 -15.54 -13.58
C GLY A 238 3.45 -16.12 -13.26
N SER A 239 4.28 -16.24 -14.29
CA SER A 239 5.65 -16.75 -14.20
C SER A 239 6.63 -15.74 -14.78
N TYR A 240 7.21 -14.92 -13.91
CA TYR A 240 8.38 -14.12 -14.31
C TYR A 240 9.60 -15.01 -14.52
N THR A 241 10.37 -14.70 -15.57
CA THR A 241 11.74 -15.20 -15.71
C THR A 241 12.61 -14.70 -14.55
N ALA A 242 13.76 -15.33 -14.34
CA ALA A 242 14.70 -14.90 -13.29
C ALA A 242 15.09 -13.42 -13.43
N THR A 243 15.37 -12.95 -14.65
CA THR A 243 15.69 -11.55 -14.93
C THR A 243 14.51 -10.63 -14.63
N GLN A 244 13.30 -10.98 -15.08
CA GLN A 244 12.09 -10.19 -14.79
C GLN A 244 11.82 -10.10 -13.29
N LYS A 245 12.01 -11.20 -12.57
CA LYS A 245 11.88 -11.21 -11.11
C LYS A 245 12.88 -10.24 -10.49
N THR A 246 14.16 -10.33 -10.84
CA THR A 246 15.20 -9.40 -10.35
C THR A 246 14.84 -7.95 -10.64
N ASN A 247 14.42 -7.63 -11.86
CA ASN A 247 13.99 -6.29 -12.25
C ASN A 247 12.77 -5.82 -11.46
N ALA A 248 11.79 -6.69 -11.23
CA ALA A 248 10.63 -6.38 -10.39
C ALA A 248 11.03 -6.14 -8.92
N LEU A 249 12.04 -6.85 -8.38
CA LEU A 249 12.55 -6.59 -7.04
C LEU A 249 13.27 -5.24 -6.94
N VAL A 250 14.03 -4.86 -7.97
CA VAL A 250 14.65 -3.53 -8.07
C VAL A 250 13.58 -2.45 -8.16
N ALA A 251 12.55 -2.65 -8.99
CA ALA A 251 11.43 -1.72 -9.10
C ALA A 251 10.67 -1.57 -7.76
N ALA A 252 10.45 -2.69 -7.06
CA ALA A 252 9.81 -2.71 -5.75
C ALA A 252 10.61 -1.96 -4.67
N SER A 253 11.94 -2.03 -4.71
CA SER A 253 12.79 -1.34 -3.74
C SER A 253 12.79 0.19 -3.89
N LEU A 254 12.24 0.73 -4.99
CA LEU A 254 12.12 2.18 -5.20
C LEU A 254 10.85 2.77 -4.60
N MET A 255 9.99 1.92 -4.02
CA MET A 255 8.72 2.30 -3.40
C MET A 255 8.79 2.16 -1.89
N GLY A 256 7.84 2.78 -1.19
CA GLY A 256 7.70 2.66 0.24
C GLY A 256 8.83 3.31 1.05
N TYR A 257 8.87 2.94 2.32
CA TYR A 257 9.91 3.34 3.26
C TYR A 257 11.05 2.32 3.25
N GLN A 258 12.26 2.77 3.61
CA GLN A 258 13.41 1.91 3.90
C GLN A 258 14.11 2.46 5.14
N LEU A 259 13.78 1.94 6.32
CA LEU A 259 14.31 2.42 7.59
C LEU A 259 15.66 1.74 7.88
N HIS A 260 16.76 2.45 7.64
CA HIS A 260 18.11 1.97 7.88
C HIS A 260 18.65 2.47 9.22
N VAL A 261 19.29 1.59 9.98
CA VAL A 261 20.10 1.98 11.12
C VAL A 261 21.51 2.35 10.62
N SER A 262 21.89 3.61 10.81
CA SER A 262 23.21 4.13 10.43
C SER A 262 24.23 4.08 11.57
N SER A 263 23.77 4.05 12.82
CA SER A 263 24.59 3.87 14.01
C SER A 263 23.75 3.29 15.14
N LEU A 264 24.35 2.42 15.96
CA LEU A 264 23.72 1.88 17.16
C LEU A 264 24.80 1.68 18.22
N LYS A 265 24.69 2.42 19.34
CA LYS A 265 25.54 2.25 20.51
C LYS A 265 24.69 1.89 21.71
N VAL A 266 25.09 0.86 22.45
CA VAL A 266 24.44 0.47 23.71
C VAL A 266 25.45 0.58 24.84
N SER A 267 25.05 1.20 25.94
CA SER A 267 25.88 1.34 27.13
C SER A 267 25.06 1.06 28.39
N GLN A 268 25.74 0.69 29.48
CA GLN A 268 25.12 0.61 30.78
C GLN A 268 25.95 1.37 31.82
N THR A 269 25.29 1.94 32.81
CA THR A 269 25.91 2.53 34.00
C THR A 269 25.22 1.99 35.24
N CYS A 270 25.99 1.44 36.18
CA CYS A 270 25.45 0.76 37.35
C CYS A 270 25.80 1.50 38.64
N ASN A 271 24.83 1.59 39.55
CA ASN A 271 24.99 2.00 40.94
C ASN A 271 24.54 0.82 41.83
N GLY A 272 25.50 0.08 42.37
CA GLY A 272 25.24 -1.20 43.03
C GLY A 272 24.62 -2.21 42.06
N ASN A 273 23.49 -2.81 42.46
CA ASN A 273 22.79 -3.82 41.66
C ASN A 273 21.79 -3.23 40.65
N GLN A 274 21.68 -1.91 40.56
CA GLN A 274 20.77 -1.23 39.63
C GLN A 274 21.56 -0.53 38.54
N CYS A 275 21.21 -0.81 37.30
CA CYS A 275 21.83 -0.25 36.12
C CYS A 275 20.82 0.54 35.29
N ASN A 276 21.33 1.55 34.62
CA ASN A 276 20.66 2.26 33.55
C ASN A 276 21.30 1.82 32.22
N VAL A 277 20.50 1.23 31.34
CA VAL A 277 20.93 0.84 30.00
C VAL A 277 20.41 1.85 29.00
N VAL A 278 21.31 2.43 28.19
CA VAL A 278 20.99 3.43 27.18
C VAL A 278 21.40 2.90 25.81
N ALA A 279 20.45 2.90 24.87
CA ALA A 279 20.71 2.66 23.47
C ALA A 279 20.52 3.97 22.68
N THR A 280 21.60 4.43 22.06
CA THR A 280 21.62 5.56 21.12
C THR A 280 21.60 4.99 19.71
N VAL A 281 20.52 5.23 18.97
CA VAL A 281 20.31 4.67 17.63
C VAL A 281 20.04 5.78 16.63
N SER A 282 20.82 5.83 15.56
CA SER A 282 20.61 6.74 14.42
C SER A 282 19.93 5.99 13.29
N ILE A 283 18.80 6.52 12.82
CA ILE A 283 17.95 5.90 11.79
C ILE A 283 17.71 6.90 10.67
N VAL A 284 17.83 6.43 9.43
CA VAL A 284 17.51 7.19 8.21
C VAL A 284 16.49 6.43 7.36
N ASN A 285 15.45 7.12 6.89
CA ASN A 285 14.57 6.55 5.86
C ASN A 285 15.18 6.82 4.46
N LYS A 286 15.68 5.78 3.78
CA LYS A 286 16.20 5.87 2.40
C LYS A 286 15.15 5.54 1.33
N GLY A 287 13.92 5.26 1.73
CA GLY A 287 12.80 5.01 0.82
C GLY A 287 12.30 6.29 0.15
N ASN A 288 11.25 6.15 -0.66
CA ASN A 288 10.63 7.28 -1.36
C ASN A 288 9.45 7.89 -0.60
N THR A 289 8.95 7.23 0.46
CA THR A 289 7.78 7.63 1.24
C THR A 289 7.95 7.38 2.74
N PRO A 290 7.19 8.09 3.61
CA PRO A 290 7.13 7.80 5.05
C PRO A 290 6.49 6.44 5.36
N PHE A 291 6.62 6.02 6.63
CA PHE A 291 5.75 5.00 7.21
C PHE A 291 4.49 5.70 7.73
N TYR A 292 3.34 5.44 7.09
CA TYR A 292 2.14 6.28 7.27
C TYR A 292 1.36 6.03 8.56
N TYR A 293 1.69 4.99 9.33
CA TYR A 293 1.07 4.70 10.63
C TYR A 293 2.02 5.08 11.78
N PRO A 294 1.53 5.25 13.01
CA PRO A 294 2.41 5.43 14.17
C PRO A 294 3.39 4.26 14.29
N ILE A 295 4.69 4.56 14.32
CA ILE A 295 5.77 3.59 14.47
C ILE A 295 6.78 4.11 15.48
N SER A 296 7.34 3.20 16.26
CA SER A 296 8.33 3.50 17.29
C SER A 296 9.54 2.59 17.14
N VAL A 297 10.71 3.14 17.47
CA VAL A 297 11.88 2.32 17.79
C VAL A 297 11.72 1.80 19.22
N GLN A 298 12.09 0.55 19.45
CA GLN A 298 11.96 -0.14 20.72
C GLN A 298 13.32 -0.67 21.17
N LEU A 299 13.63 -0.45 22.44
CA LEU A 299 14.71 -1.11 23.17
C LEU A 299 14.10 -2.21 24.03
N SER A 300 14.61 -3.43 23.94
CA SER A 300 14.13 -4.59 24.72
C SER A 300 15.28 -5.36 25.35
N ILE A 301 15.15 -5.63 26.65
CA ILE A 301 16.13 -6.39 27.45
C ILE A 301 15.39 -7.19 28.51
N ARG A 302 15.57 -8.53 28.53
CA ARG A 302 14.93 -9.44 29.50
C ARG A 302 13.40 -9.22 29.63
N GLY A 303 12.73 -8.91 28.52
CA GLY A 303 11.29 -8.66 28.49
C GLY A 303 10.85 -7.27 28.98
N VAL A 304 11.77 -6.44 29.49
CA VAL A 304 11.52 -5.02 29.77
C VAL A 304 11.74 -4.24 28.48
N THR A 305 10.79 -3.37 28.13
CA THR A 305 10.86 -2.56 26.92
C THR A 305 10.66 -1.07 27.21
N THR A 306 11.24 -0.25 26.34
CA THR A 306 10.91 1.17 26.22
C THR A 306 10.85 1.53 24.73
N THR A 307 10.08 2.56 24.38
CA THR A 307 9.85 2.94 22.99
C THR A 307 9.93 4.45 22.82
N GLN A 308 10.36 4.88 21.65
CA GLN A 308 10.31 6.27 21.22
C GLN A 308 9.71 6.35 19.82
N SER A 309 8.79 7.30 19.61
CA SER A 309 8.19 7.54 18.29
C SER A 309 9.26 7.89 17.27
N LEU A 310 9.13 7.30 16.08
CA LEU A 310 10.10 7.42 15.01
C LEU A 310 9.59 8.40 13.94
N ASP A 311 10.38 9.41 13.62
CA ASP A 311 10.20 10.19 12.40
C ASP A 311 10.69 9.36 11.20
N THR A 312 9.79 9.14 10.25
CA THR A 312 10.03 8.34 9.05
C THR A 312 10.05 9.17 7.78
N THR A 313 10.20 10.49 7.87
CA THR A 313 10.35 11.35 6.69
C THR A 313 11.51 10.88 5.82
N PRO A 314 11.31 10.63 4.50
CA PRO A 314 12.39 10.26 3.59
C PRO A 314 13.58 11.23 3.62
N GLY A 315 14.79 10.69 3.68
CA GLY A 315 16.04 11.45 3.75
C GLY A 315 16.42 11.97 5.14
N SER A 316 15.48 12.05 6.09
CA SER A 316 15.77 12.49 7.47
C SER A 316 16.60 11.45 8.20
N SER A 317 17.74 11.86 8.78
CA SER A 317 18.56 11.06 9.67
C SER A 317 18.41 11.57 11.10
N ASN A 318 17.75 10.79 11.95
CA ASN A 318 17.44 11.17 13.33
C ASN A 318 18.10 10.21 14.32
N THR A 319 18.47 10.73 15.50
CA THR A 319 19.06 9.93 16.59
C THR A 319 18.09 9.86 17.77
N TYR A 320 17.93 8.66 18.32
CA TYR A 320 17.00 8.33 19.40
C TYR A 320 17.78 7.74 20.57
N ASP A 321 17.50 8.23 21.77
CA ASP A 321 18.10 7.75 23.01
C ASP A 321 17.03 7.03 23.85
N LEU A 322 17.11 5.71 23.88
CA LEU A 322 16.20 4.86 24.63
C LEU A 322 16.87 4.40 25.92
N SER A 323 16.20 4.56 27.06
CA SER A 323 16.75 4.16 28.35
C SER A 323 15.83 3.22 29.14
N ILE A 324 16.40 2.16 29.69
CA ILE A 324 15.76 1.30 30.70
C ILE A 324 16.57 1.42 31.99
N SER A 325 15.95 1.96 33.04
CA SER A 325 16.57 2.18 34.35
C SER A 325 16.11 1.16 35.38
N GLY A 326 16.92 0.96 36.42
CA GLY A 326 16.55 0.12 37.57
C GLY A 326 16.63 -1.39 37.30
N VAL A 327 17.33 -1.80 36.25
CA VAL A 327 17.50 -3.22 35.89
C VAL A 327 18.82 -3.79 36.40
N PRO A 328 18.94 -5.10 36.66
CA PRO A 328 20.24 -5.70 36.96
C PRO A 328 21.22 -5.55 35.80
N SER A 329 22.52 -5.68 36.08
CA SER A 329 23.56 -5.65 35.05
C SER A 329 23.21 -6.53 33.85
N VAL A 330 23.47 -5.97 32.67
CA VAL A 330 23.25 -6.62 31.37
C VAL A 330 24.55 -7.11 30.77
N ALA A 331 25.65 -7.17 31.53
CA ALA A 331 26.91 -7.76 31.07
C ALA A 331 26.70 -9.21 30.63
N GLY A 332 27.22 -9.58 29.45
CA GLY A 332 27.02 -10.89 28.84
C GLY A 332 25.59 -11.16 28.33
N GLN A 333 24.71 -10.16 28.34
CA GLN A 333 23.34 -10.29 27.85
C GLN A 333 23.18 -9.66 26.47
N THR A 334 22.17 -10.13 25.74
CA THR A 334 21.78 -9.53 24.46
C THR A 334 20.72 -8.45 24.67
N VAL A 335 20.96 -7.29 24.08
CA VAL A 335 20.03 -6.17 23.98
C VAL A 335 19.46 -6.15 22.56
N PHE A 336 18.16 -5.91 22.43
CA PHE A 336 17.48 -5.87 21.14
C PHE A 336 16.97 -4.47 20.81
N ILE A 337 17.16 -4.07 19.56
CA ILE A 337 16.53 -2.88 18.97
C ILE A 337 15.60 -3.34 17.86
N SER A 338 14.34 -2.94 17.92
CA SER A 338 13.33 -3.31 16.92
C SER A 338 12.44 -2.13 16.56
N LEU A 339 11.61 -2.32 15.54
CA LEU A 339 10.52 -1.41 15.20
C LEU A 339 9.20 -2.01 15.67
N THR A 340 8.31 -1.17 16.17
CA THR A 340 6.98 -1.59 16.61
C THR A 340 5.92 -0.60 16.18
N SER A 341 4.76 -1.13 15.77
CA SER A 341 3.56 -0.37 15.45
C SER A 341 2.34 -1.19 15.84
N PRO A 342 1.31 -0.60 16.46
CA PRO A 342 0.06 -1.31 16.70
C PRO A 342 -0.74 -1.59 15.42
N PHE A 343 -0.34 -1.00 14.28
CA PHE A 343 -1.01 -1.11 12.99
C PHE A 343 -0.39 -2.15 12.06
N VAL A 344 0.57 -2.95 12.53
CA VAL A 344 1.10 -4.09 11.78
C VAL A 344 0.70 -5.40 12.46
N LEU A 345 0.73 -6.48 11.69
CA LEU A 345 0.48 -7.82 12.23
C LEU A 345 1.66 -8.25 13.10
N THR A 346 1.37 -8.85 14.25
CA THR A 346 2.39 -9.32 15.21
C THR A 346 3.33 -10.36 14.60
N GLN A 347 2.83 -11.17 13.67
CA GLN A 347 3.61 -12.17 12.93
C GLN A 347 4.43 -11.61 11.76
N SER A 348 4.23 -10.33 11.41
CA SER A 348 4.92 -9.64 10.32
C SER A 348 5.43 -8.28 10.79
N PRO A 349 6.41 -8.26 11.71
CA PRO A 349 6.96 -7.02 12.24
C PRO A 349 7.63 -6.21 11.13
N VAL A 350 7.64 -4.88 11.30
CA VAL A 350 8.43 -3.98 10.46
C VAL A 350 9.91 -4.29 10.69
N LYS A 351 10.65 -4.54 9.61
CA LYS A 351 12.08 -4.83 9.67
C LYS A 351 12.88 -3.59 9.34
N PHE A 352 14.03 -3.43 9.97
CA PHE A 352 15.04 -2.51 9.47
C PHE A 352 15.54 -2.98 8.11
N ALA A 353 15.77 -2.03 7.19
CA ALA A 353 16.39 -2.28 5.89
C ALA A 353 17.92 -2.43 6.01
N THR A 354 18.41 -3.06 7.07
CA THR A 354 19.83 -3.19 7.40
C THR A 354 20.20 -4.68 7.40
N SER A 355 21.32 -5.06 6.78
CA SER A 355 21.75 -6.46 6.61
C SER A 355 21.88 -7.25 7.91
N GLU A 356 22.15 -6.56 9.01
CA GLU A 356 22.32 -7.11 10.35
C GLU A 356 20.98 -7.38 11.04
N ALA A 357 19.85 -6.96 10.46
CA ALA A 357 18.54 -7.24 10.99
C ALA A 357 18.23 -8.74 10.90
N GLN A 358 17.79 -9.30 12.02
CA GLN A 358 17.37 -10.70 12.11
C GLN A 358 16.07 -10.94 11.34
N SER A 359 15.68 -12.20 11.17
CA SER A 359 14.43 -12.56 10.47
C SER A 359 13.17 -11.95 11.10
N ASN A 360 13.19 -11.68 12.41
CA ASN A 360 12.15 -10.98 13.17
C ASN A 360 12.24 -9.44 13.08
N GLY A 361 13.18 -8.90 12.30
CA GLY A 361 13.39 -7.46 12.09
C GLY A 361 14.26 -6.75 13.14
N ALA A 362 14.68 -7.43 14.21
CA ALA A 362 15.45 -6.82 15.28
C ALA A 362 16.97 -6.82 15.00
N LEU A 363 17.66 -5.81 15.53
CA LEU A 363 19.11 -5.83 15.71
C LEU A 363 19.43 -6.34 17.12
N SER A 364 20.52 -7.10 17.25
CA SER A 364 20.98 -7.62 18.54
C SER A 364 22.38 -7.13 18.87
N VAL A 365 22.59 -6.66 20.09
CA VAL A 365 23.89 -6.25 20.62
C VAL A 365 24.23 -7.11 21.84
N LEU A 366 25.28 -7.91 21.75
CA LEU A 366 25.81 -8.65 22.90
C LEU A 366 26.67 -7.71 23.75
N MET A 367 26.25 -7.46 24.98
CA MET A 367 26.99 -6.65 25.93
C MET A 367 28.21 -7.43 26.43
N ALA A 368 29.39 -6.83 26.41
CA ALA A 368 30.61 -7.42 26.91
C ALA A 368 30.49 -7.77 28.39
N SER A 369 31.21 -8.82 28.78
CA SER A 369 31.32 -9.30 30.16
C SER A 369 32.07 -8.32 31.07
N THR A 370 32.85 -7.40 30.49
CA THR A 370 33.51 -6.28 31.17
C THR A 370 32.89 -4.96 30.71
N ALA A 371 32.67 -4.03 31.64
CA ALA A 371 31.85 -2.84 31.42
C ALA A 371 32.49 -1.90 30.39
N THR A 372 32.11 -2.04 29.11
CA THR A 372 31.79 -1.04 28.07
C THR A 372 31.89 -1.76 26.72
N THR A 373 30.82 -1.79 25.93
CA THR A 373 30.85 -2.35 24.56
C THR A 373 30.38 -1.28 23.61
N GLN A 374 31.25 -0.93 22.67
CA GLN A 374 30.88 -0.08 21.56
C GLN A 374 30.79 -0.98 20.34
N SER A 375 29.58 -1.27 19.90
CA SER A 375 29.35 -1.80 18.55
C SER A 375 29.16 -0.59 17.65
N THR A 376 29.95 -0.49 16.58
CA THR A 376 29.73 0.51 15.53
C THR A 376 29.35 -0.28 14.29
N PHE A 377 28.10 -0.12 13.84
CA PHE A 377 27.66 -0.67 12.57
C PHE A 377 27.99 0.37 11.50
N THR A 378 29.02 0.08 10.69
CA THR A 378 29.38 0.95 9.57
C THR A 378 28.63 0.46 8.36
N THR A 379 27.60 1.19 7.91
CA THR A 379 26.91 0.86 6.67
C THR A 379 27.81 1.23 5.49
N SER A 380 28.17 0.24 4.67
CA SER A 380 28.74 0.47 3.35
C SER A 380 27.77 1.33 2.54
N THR A 381 28.19 2.51 2.11
CA THR A 381 27.43 3.32 1.16
C THR A 381 27.34 2.60 -0.18
N PHE A 382 26.17 2.08 -0.53
CA PHE A 382 25.84 1.77 -1.92
C PHE A 382 25.51 3.09 -2.62
N THR A 383 26.51 3.69 -3.26
CA THR A 383 26.30 4.68 -4.31
C THR A 383 25.94 3.92 -5.58
N GLN A 384 24.66 3.80 -5.90
CA GLN A 384 24.24 3.48 -7.26
C GLN A 384 23.93 4.79 -7.99
N THR A 385 24.86 5.20 -8.85
CA THR A 385 24.58 6.17 -9.90
C THR A 385 23.66 5.48 -10.93
N PRO A 386 22.53 6.07 -11.34
CA PRO A 386 21.74 5.54 -12.43
C PRO A 386 22.60 5.43 -13.69
N GLY A 387 22.73 4.23 -14.24
CA GLY A 387 23.31 4.04 -15.57
C GLY A 387 22.47 4.81 -16.58
N SER A 388 23.10 5.74 -17.29
CA SER A 388 22.50 6.43 -18.43
C SER A 388 22.04 5.38 -19.45
N THR A 389 20.73 5.24 -19.64
CA THR A 389 20.16 4.52 -20.78
C THR A 389 20.37 5.36 -22.03
N SER A 390 21.55 5.27 -22.62
CA SER A 390 21.78 5.68 -24.01
C SER A 390 20.96 4.77 -24.91
N GLY A 391 20.06 5.35 -25.70
CA GLY A 391 19.25 4.64 -26.70
C GLY A 391 20.09 3.87 -27.72
N PRO A 392 19.51 2.89 -28.42
CA PRO A 392 20.28 1.97 -29.24
C PRO A 392 20.73 2.65 -30.54
N THR A 393 22.03 2.78 -30.72
CA THR A 393 22.66 2.86 -32.05
C THR A 393 22.72 1.46 -32.68
N THR A 394 22.51 1.46 -33.99
CA THR A 394 22.30 0.35 -34.92
C THR A 394 23.43 -0.69 -35.07
N SER A 395 23.00 -1.93 -35.39
CA SER A 395 23.73 -3.08 -35.99
C SER A 395 24.71 -3.84 -35.05
N ILE A 396 24.80 -5.17 -35.02
CA ILE A 396 24.93 -6.18 -36.09
C ILE A 396 24.40 -7.56 -35.63
N LEU A 397 23.91 -8.32 -36.62
CA LEU A 397 23.58 -9.75 -36.72
C LEU A 397 24.16 -10.76 -35.70
N GLY A 398 23.32 -11.73 -35.34
CA GLY A 398 23.74 -13.04 -34.80
C GLY A 398 22.56 -13.96 -34.50
N ALA A 399 22.12 -14.72 -35.50
CA ALA A 399 21.04 -15.71 -35.40
C ALA A 399 21.44 -16.95 -34.58
N VAL A 400 20.51 -17.48 -33.76
CA VAL A 400 20.47 -18.92 -33.41
C VAL A 400 19.01 -19.39 -33.28
N ASN A 401 18.77 -20.53 -33.94
CA ASN A 401 17.52 -21.26 -34.16
C ASN A 401 16.97 -22.03 -32.94
N GLY A 402 15.65 -22.26 -32.97
CA GLY A 402 14.98 -23.51 -32.55
C GLY A 402 14.62 -23.61 -31.06
N THR A 403 13.51 -24.22 -30.63
CA THR A 403 12.47 -25.00 -31.32
C THR A 403 11.26 -25.06 -30.37
N THR A 404 10.06 -24.95 -30.94
CA THR A 404 8.75 -25.04 -30.27
C THR A 404 8.43 -26.50 -29.89
N VAL A 405 7.79 -26.71 -28.74
CA VAL A 405 6.95 -27.91 -28.49
C VAL A 405 5.65 -27.47 -27.82
N THR A 406 4.54 -27.79 -28.50
CA THR A 406 3.14 -27.54 -28.16
C THR A 406 2.50 -28.76 -27.49
N GLY A 407 1.50 -28.56 -26.62
CA GLY A 407 0.57 -29.60 -26.19
C GLY A 407 -0.51 -29.07 -25.23
N PRO A 408 -1.82 -29.19 -25.55
CA PRO A 408 -2.91 -28.51 -24.83
C PRO A 408 -3.62 -29.41 -23.82
N LEU A 409 -4.23 -28.84 -22.78
CA LEU A 409 -5.33 -29.48 -22.05
C LEU A 409 -6.39 -28.45 -21.65
N SER A 410 -7.57 -28.63 -22.25
CA SER A 410 -8.85 -28.01 -21.95
C SER A 410 -9.52 -28.67 -20.74
N GLY A 411 -10.38 -27.93 -20.04
CA GLY A 411 -11.24 -28.48 -19.00
C GLY A 411 -12.03 -27.41 -18.25
N THR A 412 -13.25 -27.16 -18.72
CA THR A 412 -14.30 -26.29 -18.13
C THR A 412 -14.96 -26.90 -16.90
N SER A 413 -15.30 -26.09 -15.89
CA SER A 413 -16.67 -25.93 -15.34
C SER A 413 -16.68 -25.36 -13.90
N GLY A 414 -17.65 -24.48 -13.63
CA GLY A 414 -18.35 -24.46 -12.34
C GLY A 414 -18.13 -23.26 -11.40
N SER A 415 -19.21 -22.49 -11.23
CA SER A 415 -19.68 -21.86 -9.98
C SER A 415 -19.55 -20.34 -9.84
N ALA A 416 -20.69 -19.76 -9.43
CA ALA A 416 -21.01 -18.36 -9.27
C ALA A 416 -19.91 -17.53 -8.57
N MET A 417 -19.47 -16.47 -9.24
CA MET A 417 -18.54 -15.49 -8.70
C MET A 417 -19.27 -14.53 -7.76
N VAL A 418 -18.88 -14.54 -6.49
CA VAL A 418 -18.84 -13.31 -5.68
C VAL A 418 -17.40 -12.80 -5.82
N ALA A 419 -17.18 -11.84 -6.71
CA ALA A 419 -15.85 -11.29 -6.98
C ALA A 419 -15.46 -10.30 -5.86
N VAL A 420 -14.91 -10.81 -4.76
CA VAL A 420 -14.03 -9.98 -3.93
C VAL A 420 -12.70 -9.90 -4.68
N SER A 421 -12.34 -8.72 -5.17
CA SER A 421 -10.99 -8.47 -5.68
C SER A 421 -10.00 -8.69 -4.54
N LEU A 422 -9.36 -9.86 -4.52
CA LEU A 422 -8.31 -10.21 -3.56
C LEU A 422 -7.01 -9.54 -4.01
N ALA A 423 -6.66 -8.42 -3.40
CA ALA A 423 -5.32 -7.87 -3.49
C ALA A 423 -4.36 -8.75 -2.66
N LEU A 424 -3.50 -9.51 -3.35
CA LEU A 424 -2.34 -10.17 -2.75
C LEU A 424 -1.19 -9.16 -2.72
N ILE A 425 -0.94 -8.54 -1.57
CA ILE A 425 0.21 -7.64 -1.40
C ILE A 425 1.34 -8.45 -0.75
N ALA A 426 2.30 -8.90 -1.55
CA ALA A 426 3.60 -9.26 -0.98
C ALA A 426 4.44 -8.00 -0.87
N LEU A 427 4.55 -7.48 0.36
CA LEU A 427 5.65 -6.60 0.70
C LEU A 427 6.93 -7.45 0.68
N LEU A 428 7.78 -7.19 -0.30
CA LEU A 428 9.01 -7.93 -0.51
C LEU A 428 10.10 -7.32 0.37
N LEU A 429 10.24 -7.85 1.59
CA LEU A 429 11.46 -7.66 2.37
C LEU A 429 12.45 -8.77 2.00
N MET A 430 13.60 -8.31 1.52
CA MET A 430 14.76 -9.07 1.06
C MET A 430 15.16 -10.22 2.00
N VAL A 431 15.69 -11.29 1.40
CA VAL A 431 16.64 -12.21 2.05
C VAL A 431 17.94 -11.46 2.33
#